data_AF-A0A537UNG3-F1
#
_entry.id   AF-A0A537UNG3-F1
#
_cell.length_a   1.000
_cell.length_b   1.000
_cell.length_c   1.000
_cell.angle_alpha   90.00
_cell.angle_beta   90.00
_cell.angle_gamma   90.00
#
_symmetry.space_group_name_H-M   'P 1'
#
loop_
_entity.id
_entity.type
_entity.pdbx_description
1 polymer ?
#
loop_
_entity_poly.entity_id
_entity_poly.type
_entity_poly.pdbx_seq_one_letter_code
_entity_poly.pdbx_strand_id
1 'polypeptide(L)' 'MPLDTGLSITPGRVVGQPIDRRDGRLKVTGRARYAAEFDIDNLAHAVLVQSTIASGEIIGFDLADAQAVPGVLTIM' A
#
# COMPACT_ATOMS: atom_id res chain seq x y z
N MET A 1 -21.55 16.17 9.44
CA MET A 1 -21.31 16.28 10.90
C MET A 1 -20.01 17.04 11.06
N PRO A 2 -20.01 18.24 11.66
CA PRO A 2 -18.77 18.98 11.86
C PRO A 2 -17.92 18.21 12.90
N LEU A 3 -16.61 18.16 12.67
CA LEU A 3 -15.62 17.63 13.62
C LEU A 3 -15.03 18.83 14.37
N ASP A 4 -15.85 19.47 15.18
CA ASP A 4 -15.49 20.48 16.16
C ASP A 4 -14.93 19.77 17.40
N THR A 5 -13.69 19.29 17.27
CA THR A 5 -12.83 19.10 18.45
C THR A 5 -12.66 20.46 19.11
N GLY A 6 -13.14 20.62 20.35
CA GLY A 6 -13.17 21.86 21.12
C GLY A 6 -11.81 22.44 21.52
N LEU A 7 -10.88 22.59 20.58
CA LEU A 7 -9.64 23.33 20.74
C LEU A 7 -9.66 24.53 19.78
N SER A 8 -9.83 25.73 20.33
CA SER A 8 -9.64 26.98 19.59
C SER A 8 -8.18 27.06 19.12
N ILE A 9 -7.95 26.79 17.84
CA ILE A 9 -6.61 26.85 17.24
C ILE A 9 -6.26 28.33 17.03
N THR A 10 -5.57 28.95 17.99
CA THR A 10 -5.07 30.32 17.82
C THR A 10 -3.92 30.31 16.80
N PRO A 11 -4.00 31.09 15.70
CA PRO A 11 -2.89 31.20 14.74
C PRO A 11 -1.62 31.63 15.48
N GLY A 12 -0.56 30.82 15.38
CA GLY A 12 0.75 31.08 16.03
C GLY A 12 1.08 30.22 17.26
N ARG A 13 0.14 29.41 17.79
CA ARG A 13 0.39 28.54 18.98
C ARG A 13 0.01 27.07 18.74
N VAL A 14 0.41 26.51 17.59
CA VAL A 14 0.11 25.12 17.21
C VAL A 14 1.24 24.16 17.61
N VAL A 15 2.48 24.65 17.63
CA VAL A 15 3.65 23.83 17.97
C VAL A 15 3.62 23.47 19.46
N GLY A 16 3.79 22.18 19.77
CA GLY A 16 3.85 21.66 21.14
C GLY A 16 2.49 21.39 21.81
N GLN A 17 1.36 21.55 21.09
CA GLN A 17 0.04 21.18 21.63
C GLN A 17 -0.28 19.70 21.36
N PRO A 18 -0.94 19.00 22.31
CA PRO A 18 -1.34 17.60 22.14
C PRO A 18 -2.62 17.51 21.28
N ILE A 19 -2.47 17.77 19.98
CA ILE A 19 -3.58 17.77 19.03
C ILE A 19 -3.84 16.37 18.47
N ASP A 20 -5.12 16.01 18.34
CA ASP A 20 -5.52 14.79 17.67
C ASP A 20 -5.14 14.83 16.19
N ARG A 21 -4.77 13.66 15.66
CA ARG A 21 -4.45 13.52 14.25
C ARG A 21 -5.70 13.67 13.40
N ARG A 22 -5.64 14.55 12.40
CA ARG A 22 -6.74 14.75 11.41
C ARG A 22 -7.18 13.45 10.73
N ASP A 23 -6.23 12.57 10.40
CA ASP A 23 -6.49 11.29 9.76
C ASP A 23 -6.75 10.14 10.77
N GLY A 24 -6.65 10.42 12.07
CA GLY A 24 -6.68 9.43 13.14
C GLY A 24 -7.97 8.63 13.15
N ARG A 25 -9.13 9.30 13.14
CA ARG A 25 -10.44 8.64 13.14
C ARG A 25 -10.61 7.67 11.96
N LEU A 26 -10.20 8.07 10.76
CA LEU A 26 -10.32 7.23 9.56
C LEU A 26 -9.41 5.99 9.67
N LYS A 27 -8.19 6.15 10.14
CA LYS A 27 -7.24 5.05 10.33
C LYS A 27 -7.71 4.03 11.37
N VAL A 28 -8.15 4.50 12.55
CA VAL A 28 -8.56 3.58 13.64
C VAL A 28 -9.91 2.92 13.43
N THR A 29 -10.71 3.40 12.46
CA THR A 29 -12.00 2.80 12.11
C THR A 29 -11.94 1.95 10.84
N GLY A 30 -10.75 1.74 10.26
CA GLY A 30 -10.60 1.00 9.00
C GLY A 30 -11.21 1.70 7.79
N ARG A 31 -11.44 3.02 7.87
CA ARG A 31 -12.05 3.82 6.79
C ARG A 31 -11.02 4.57 5.94
N ALA A 32 -9.76 4.59 6.36
CA ALA A 32 -8.68 5.11 5.55
C ALA A 32 -8.37 4.10 4.44
N ARG A 33 -8.40 4.54 3.18
CA ARG A 33 -8.08 3.69 2.04
C ARG A 33 -6.58 3.59 1.80
N TYR A 34 -6.08 2.37 1.63
CA TYR A 34 -4.69 2.10 1.27
C TYR A 34 -4.56 1.63 -0.18
N ALA A 35 -3.34 1.58 -0.70
CA ALA A 35 -3.08 1.32 -2.12
C ALA A 35 -3.73 0.03 -2.67
N ALA A 36 -3.85 -1.01 -1.83
CA ALA A 36 -4.46 -2.29 -2.21
C ALA A 36 -6.00 -2.31 -2.15
N GLU A 37 -6.64 -1.25 -1.68
CA GLU A 37 -8.10 -1.18 -1.45
C GLU A 37 -8.81 -0.34 -2.52
N PHE A 38 -8.12 -0.07 -3.62
CA PHE A 38 -8.69 0.58 -4.78
C PHE A 38 -9.22 -0.48 -5.75
N ASP A 39 -10.54 -0.53 -5.90
CA ASP A 39 -11.19 -1.33 -6.93
C ASP A 39 -10.87 -0.73 -8.30
N ILE A 40 -10.18 -1.50 -9.13
CA ILE A 40 -9.77 -1.13 -10.49
C ILE A 40 -10.27 -2.23 -11.42
N ASP A 41 -10.98 -1.83 -12.47
CA ASP A 41 -11.47 -2.77 -13.48
C ASP A 41 -10.32 -3.45 -14.21
N ASN A 42 -10.42 -4.76 -14.42
CA ASN A 42 -9.41 -5.60 -15.08
C ASN A 42 -8.01 -5.52 -14.43
N LEU A 43 -7.95 -5.41 -13.10
CA LEU A 43 -6.69 -5.41 -12.35
C LEU A 43 -5.95 -6.76 -12.46
N ALA A 44 -4.72 -6.72 -12.95
CA ALA A 44 -3.79 -7.86 -12.87
C ALA A 44 -2.98 -7.82 -11.57
N HIS A 45 -2.59 -8.99 -11.08
CA HIS A 45 -1.70 -9.14 -9.92
C HIS A 45 -0.30 -9.57 -10.37
N ALA A 46 0.72 -9.05 -9.69
CA ALA A 46 2.12 -9.41 -9.91
C ALA A 46 2.73 -10.00 -8.64
N VAL A 47 3.65 -10.95 -8.81
CA VAL A 47 4.45 -11.55 -7.75
C VAL A 47 5.91 -11.47 -8.15
N LEU A 48 6.78 -11.18 -7.18
CA LEU A 48 8.22 -11.17 -7.36
C LEU A 48 8.80 -12.53 -6.94
N VAL A 49 9.57 -13.15 -7.83
CA VAL A 49 10.47 -14.25 -7.49
C VAL A 49 11.83 -13.66 -7.18
N GLN A 50 12.26 -13.75 -5.93
CA GLN A 50 13.47 -13.10 -5.43
C GLN A 50 14.68 -14.05 -5.42
N SER A 51 15.89 -13.49 -5.43
CA SER A 51 17.13 -14.25 -5.30
C SER A 51 17.13 -15.05 -4.00
N THR A 52 17.56 -16.31 -4.07
CA THR A 52 17.76 -17.18 -2.90
C THR A 52 19.15 -17.05 -2.30
N ILE A 53 20.03 -16.29 -2.94
CA ILE A 53 21.43 -16.06 -2.54
C ILE A 53 21.74 -14.55 -2.49
N ALA A 54 22.75 -14.19 -1.69
CA ALA A 54 23.14 -12.79 -1.50
C ALA A 54 23.88 -12.19 -2.71
N SER A 55 24.66 -13.00 -3.45
CA SER A 55 25.42 -12.56 -4.63
C SER A 55 25.71 -13.73 -5.55
N GLY A 56 25.55 -13.52 -6.86
CA GLY A 56 25.78 -14.49 -7.91
C GLY A 56 25.40 -13.94 -9.28
N GLU A 57 25.50 -14.76 -10.31
CA GLU A 57 25.11 -14.44 -11.68
C GLU A 57 23.89 -15.27 -12.09
N ILE A 58 22.95 -14.65 -12.80
CA ILE A 58 21.80 -15.35 -13.37
C ILE A 58 22.24 -16.02 -14.67
N ILE A 59 22.30 -17.35 -14.67
CA ILE A 59 22.68 -18.13 -15.87
C ILE A 59 21.50 -18.47 -16.78
N GLY A 60 20.26 -18.31 -16.30
CA GLY A 60 19.05 -18.58 -17.06
C GLY A 60 17.82 -18.78 -16.17
N PHE A 61 16.68 -19.03 -16.81
CA PHE A 61 15.40 -19.31 -16.17
C PHE A 61 14.72 -20.49 -16.86
N ASP A 62 14.05 -21.33 -16.08
CA ASP A 62 13.07 -22.30 -16.59
C ASP A 62 11.67 -21.78 -16.26
N LEU A 63 10.92 -21.42 -17.30
CA LEU A 63 9.64 -20.70 -17.17
C LEU A 63 8.45 -21.49 -17.77
N ALA A 64 8.70 -22.68 -18.32
CA ALA A 64 7.70 -23.42 -19.10
C ALA A 64 6.45 -23.73 -18.28
N ASP A 65 6.64 -24.25 -17.07
CA ASP A 65 5.53 -24.59 -16.18
C ASP A 65 4.74 -23.36 -15.76
N ALA A 66 5.42 -22.25 -15.44
CA ALA A 66 4.78 -21.00 -15.05
C ALA A 66 3.94 -20.41 -16.19
N GLN A 67 4.44 -20.45 -17.43
CA GLN A 67 3.70 -19.97 -18.61
C GLN A 67 2.48 -20.82 -18.93
N ALA A 68 2.51 -22.12 -18.62
CA ALA A 68 1.40 -23.04 -18.87
C ALA A 68 0.23 -22.87 -17.89
N VAL A 69 0.41 -22.15 -16.77
CA VAL A 69 -0.65 -21.94 -15.77
C VAL A 69 -1.75 -21.02 -16.35
N PRO A 70 -3.02 -21.47 -16.37
CA PRO A 70 -4.13 -20.64 -16.81
C PRO A 70 -4.24 -19.34 -16.00
N GLY A 71 -4.31 -18.21 -16.69
CA GLY A 71 -4.45 -16.88 -16.07
C GLY A 71 -3.12 -16.14 -15.86
N VAL A 72 -1.97 -16.77 -16.10
CA VAL A 72 -0.70 -16.03 -16.20
C VAL A 72 -0.71 -15.18 -17.46
N LEU A 73 -0.54 -13.87 -17.29
CA LEU A 73 -0.57 -12.91 -18.40
C LEU A 73 0.82 -12.66 -18.99
N THR A 74 1.86 -12.61 -18.15
CA THR A 74 3.23 -12.34 -18.58
C THR A 74 4.26 -12.77 -17.52
N ILE A 75 5.51 -12.96 -17.93
CA ILE A 75 6.69 -13.08 -17.07
C ILE A 75 7.74 -12.08 -17.57
N MET A 76 8.41 -11.35 -16.67
CA MET A 76 9.36 -10.27 -16.98
C MET A 76 10.58 -10.33 -16.06
#